data_AF-A0A661PZY6-F1
#
_entry.id   AF-A0A661PZY6-F1
#
_cell.length_a   1.000
_cell.length_b   1.000
_cell.length_c   1.000
_cell.angle_alpha   90.00
_cell.angle_beta   90.00
_cell.angle_gamma   90.00
#
_symmetry.space_group_name_H-M   'P 1'
#
loop_
_entity.id
_entity.type
_entity.pdbx_description
1 polymer ?
#
loop_
_entity_poly.entity_id
_entity_poly.type
_entity_poly.pdbx_seq_one_letter_code
_entity_poly.pdbx_strand_id
1 'polypeptide(L)' 'MTTPKVFTVLRSSPEEDQHILAVTNVSDQRQKVEIKLDDLGFAAGNWHELLSGQHLQAENGRLKIELQPYDVFWLKRV' A
#
# COMPACT_ATOMS: atom_id res chain seq x y z
N MET A 1 -0.40 4.77 -10.90
CA MET A 1 -1.71 5.38 -11.23
C MET A 1 -2.80 4.47 -10.70
N THR A 2 -3.51 4.92 -9.66
CA THR A 2 -4.64 4.20 -9.06
C THR A 2 -5.86 4.30 -9.96
N THR A 3 -6.66 3.23 -10.03
CA THR A 3 -7.96 3.26 -10.71
C THR A 3 -8.94 4.11 -9.87
N PRO A 4 -10.03 4.68 -10.42
CA PRO A 4 -11.04 5.39 -9.60
C PRO A 4 -11.73 4.49 -8.56
N LYS A 5 -11.39 3.20 -8.52
CA LYS A 5 -11.86 2.19 -7.59
C LYS A 5 -10.96 2.01 -6.39
N VAL A 6 -9.77 2.62 -6.38
CA VAL A 6 -8.80 2.50 -5.28
C VAL A 6 -8.35 3.89 -4.84
N PHE A 7 -8.56 4.16 -3.56
CA PHE A 7 -8.07 5.35 -2.89
C PHE A 7 -6.80 5.01 -2.11
N THR A 8 -5.76 5.83 -2.24
CA THR A 8 -4.47 5.63 -1.57
C THR A 8 -3.99 6.90 -0.92
N VAL A 9 -3.49 6.80 0.31
CA VAL A 9 -2.83 7.90 1.04
C VAL A 9 -1.55 7.38 1.68
N LEU A 10 -0.46 8.09 1.45
CA LEU A 10 0.79 7.91 2.19
C LEU A 10 0.83 8.93 3.33
N ARG A 11 0.88 8.45 4.57
CA ARG A 11 1.11 9.28 5.75
C ARG A 11 2.55 9.08 6.22
N SER A 12 3.28 10.18 6.35
CA SER A 12 4.60 10.22 6.98
C SER A 12 4.50 10.84 8.37
N SER A 13 5.32 10.38 9.33
CA SER A 13 5.56 11.13 10.57
C SER A 13 6.25 12.46 10.25
N PRO A 14 6.12 13.48 11.13
CA PRO A 14 6.89 14.71 11.01
C PRO A 14 8.40 14.48 10.91
N GLU A 15 8.91 13.44 11.57
CA GLU A 15 10.31 13.03 11.59
C GLU A 15 10.72 12.18 10.37
N GLU A 16 9.76 11.86 9.47
CA GLU A 16 9.96 11.04 8.26
C GLU A 16 10.50 9.62 8.50
N ASP A 17 10.46 9.14 9.75
CA ASP A 17 10.92 7.82 10.15
C ASP A 17 9.82 6.74 10.13
N GLN A 18 8.55 7.15 10.04
CA GLN A 18 7.40 6.26 9.96
C GLN A 18 6.51 6.60 8.78
N HIS A 19 6.31 5.61 7.92
CA HIS A 19 5.41 5.71 6.78
C HIS A 19 4.31 4.64 6.86
N ILE A 20 3.06 5.09 6.73
CA ILE A 20 1.90 4.22 6.60
C ILE A 20 1.23 4.52 5.27
N LEU A 21 1.18 3.52 4.41
CA LEU A 21 0.43 3.56 3.16
C LEU A 21 -0.93 2.90 3.39
N ALA A 22 -1.98 3.72 3.38
CA ALA A 22 -3.36 3.24 3.42
C ALA A 22 -3.86 3.03 1.98
N VAL A 23 -4.37 1.83 1.69
CA VAL A 23 -4.91 1.45 0.39
C VAL A 23 -6.33 0.92 0.60
N THR A 24 -7.32 1.58 0.03
CA THR A 24 -8.73 1.25 0.18
C THR A 24 -9.35 0.97 -1.18
N ASN A 25 -9.91 -0.22 -1.35
CA ASN A 25 -10.80 -0.49 -2.47
C ASN A 25 -12.16 0.15 -2.16
N VAL A 26 -12.58 1.13 -2.95
CA VAL A 26 -13.88 1.82 -2.78
C VAL A 26 -14.96 1.26 -3.71
N SER A 27 -14.72 0.09 -4.31
CA SER A 27 -15.65 -0.59 -5.21
C SER A 27 -16.10 -1.95 -4.70
N ASP A 28 -17.18 -2.46 -5.29
CA ASP A 28 -17.73 -3.81 -5.09
C ASP A 28 -16.98 -4.89 -5.88
N GLN A 29 -15.87 -4.55 -6.54
CA GLN A 29 -15.08 -5.46 -7.38
C GLN A 29 -13.71 -5.69 -6.79
N ARG A 30 -13.19 -6.92 -6.89
CA ARG A 30 -11.78 -7.22 -6.57
C ARG A 30 -10.86 -6.33 -7.40
N GLN A 31 -9.88 -5.69 -6.75
CA GLN A 31 -8.88 -4.86 -7.41
C GLN A 31 -7.49 -5.46 -7.23
N LYS A 32 -6.70 -5.47 -8.32
CA LYS A 32 -5.26 -5.73 -8.28
C LYS A 32 -4.55 -4.39 -8.41
N VAL A 33 -3.78 -4.03 -7.39
CA VAL A 33 -3.11 -2.74 -7.32
C VAL A 33 -1.61 -2.97 -7.38
N GLU A 34 -0.95 -2.20 -8.24
CA GLU A 34 0.49 -2.17 -8.32
C GLU A 34 0.98 -0.75 -8.05
N ILE A 35 1.79 -0.60 -7.01
CA ILE A 35 2.32 0.68 -6.56
C ILE A 35 3.83 0.65 -6.77
N LYS A 36 4.34 1.61 -7.54
CA LYS A 36 5.79 1.80 -7.70
C LYS A 36 6.31 2.47 -6.44
N LEU A 37 7.38 1.94 -5.86
CA LEU A 37 7.98 2.53 -4.67
C LEU A 37 8.57 3.92 -4.94
N ASP A 38 9.06 4.16 -6.15
CA ASP A 38 9.57 5.48 -6.57
C ASP A 38 8.50 6.57 -6.51
N ASP A 39 7.22 6.24 -6.80
CA ASP A 39 6.09 7.18 -6.68
C ASP A 39 5.85 7.58 -5.20
N LEU A 40 6.36 6.80 -4.26
CA LEU A 40 6.30 7.03 -2.81
C LEU A 40 7.62 7.60 -2.25
N GLY A 41 8.64 7.79 -3.08
CA GLY A 41 9.97 8.24 -2.65
C GLY A 41 10.83 7.15 -2.00
N PHE A 42 10.57 5.87 -2.28
CA PHE A 42 11.29 4.74 -1.67
C PHE A 42 11.99 3.87 -2.74
N ALA A 43 13.22 3.43 -2.46
CA ALA A 43 13.98 2.56 -3.38
C ALA A 43 13.68 1.05 -3.20
N ALA A 44 13.35 0.66 -1.97
CA ALA A 44 12.99 -0.71 -1.58
C ALA A 44 12.13 -0.64 -0.31
N GLY A 45 11.40 -1.72 0.01
CA GLY A 45 10.63 -1.75 1.24
C GLY A 45 10.01 -3.11 1.54
N ASN A 46 10.22 -3.56 2.77
CA ASN A 46 9.38 -4.56 3.40
C ASN A 46 8.22 -3.83 4.08
N TRP A 47 7.04 -4.41 3.99
CA TRP A 47 5.81 -3.81 4.48
C TRP A 47 5.12 -4.79 5.41
N HIS A 48 4.63 -4.27 6.51
CA HIS A 48 3.80 -5.01 7.45
C HIS A 48 2.38 -4.46 7.36
N GLU A 49 1.45 -5.31 6.98
CA GLU A 49 0.02 -5.02 6.95
C GLU A 49 -0.50 -5.10 8.39
N LEU A 50 -0.96 -3.96 8.91
CA LEU A 50 -1.23 -3.77 10.33
C LEU A 50 -2.51 -4.46 10.83
N LEU A 51 -3.46 -4.76 9.95
CA LEU A 51 -4.77 -5.31 10.34
C LEU A 51 -4.77 -6.84 10.42
N SER A 52 -4.07 -7.49 9.50
CA SER A 52 -3.92 -8.94 9.35
C SER A 52 -2.60 -9.46 9.91
N GLY A 53 -1.59 -8.59 10.07
CA GLY A 53 -0.23 -8.95 10.44
C GLY A 53 0.60 -9.53 9.29
N GLN A 54 0.08 -9.55 8.06
CA GLN A 54 0.78 -10.08 6.90
C GLN A 54 2.03 -9.25 6.55
N HIS A 55 3.11 -9.91 6.17
CA HIS A 55 4.26 -9.24 5.56
C HIS A 55 4.17 -9.26 4.04
N LEU A 56 4.40 -8.11 3.42
CA LEU A 56 4.46 -7.92 1.99
C LEU A 56 5.85 -7.42 1.62
N GLN A 57 6.43 -8.03 0.59
CA GLN A 57 7.71 -7.61 0.04
C GLN A 57 7.47 -6.97 -1.33
N ALA A 58 8.09 -5.81 -1.55
CA ALA A 58 8.12 -5.25 -2.89
C ALA A 58 9.11 -6.02 -3.77
N GLU A 59 8.68 -6.39 -4.97
CA GLU A 59 9.51 -7.09 -5.95
C GLU A 59 9.77 -6.15 -7.12
N ASN A 60 11.04 -6.01 -7.54
CA ASN A 60 11.43 -5.14 -8.66
C ASN A 60 10.89 -3.69 -8.51
N GLY A 61 10.96 -3.14 -7.30
CA GLY A 61 10.48 -1.79 -6.99
C GLY A 61 8.96 -1.62 -7.00
N ARG A 62 8.20 -2.72 -7.00
CA ARG A 62 6.74 -2.71 -7.08
C ARG A 62 6.10 -3.50 -5.95
N LEU A 63 5.15 -2.86 -5.28
CA LEU A 63 4.29 -3.48 -4.29
C LEU A 63 2.99 -3.92 -4.95
N LYS A 64 2.70 -5.22 -4.89
CA LYS A 64 1.51 -5.84 -5.47
C LYS A 64 0.53 -6.20 -4.36
N ILE A 65 -0.70 -5.72 -4.47
CA ILE A 65 -1.76 -5.93 -3.47
C ILE A 65 -3.01 -6.41 -4.19
N GLU A 66 -3.64 -7.46 -3.65
CA GLU A 66 -4.97 -7.89 -4.07
C GLU A 66 -5.99 -7.53 -3.00
N LEU A 67 -6.93 -6.64 -3.34
CA LEU A 67 -7.98 -6.17 -2.44
C LEU A 67 -9.30 -6.84 -2.81
N GLN A 68 -9.98 -7.41 -1.82
CA GLN A 68 -11.38 -7.80 -1.99
C GLN A 68 -12.28 -6.55 -2.12
N PRO A 69 -13.55 -6.70 -2.54
CA PRO A 69 -14.52 -5.61 -2.48
C PRO A 69 -14.52 -4.91 -1.12
N TYR A 70 -14.42 -3.58 -1.12
CA TYR A 70 -14.39 -2.74 0.08
C TYR A 70 -13.26 -3.00 1.10
N ASP A 71 -12.24 -3.74 0.68
CA ASP A 71 -11.12 -4.12 1.53
C ASP A 71 -10.14 -2.94 1.78
N VAL A 72 -9.42 -3.02 2.90
CA VAL A 72 -8.50 -1.97 3.37
C VAL A 72 -7.21 -2.59 3.86
N PHE A 73 -6.09 -2.07 3.36
CA PHE A 73 -4.74 -2.46 3.80
C PHE A 73 -4.04 -1.25 4.39
N TRP A 74 -3.44 -1.41 5.58
CA TRP A 74 -2.62 -0.39 6.23
C TRP A 74 -1.18 -0.88 6.31
N LEU A 75 -0.34 -0.38 5.42
CA LEU A 75 1.00 -0.90 5.23
C LEU A 75 2.01 0.00 5.93
N LYS A 76 2.60 -0.50 7.02
CA LYS A 76 3.72 0.13 7.69
C LYS A 76 5.03 -0.35 7.06
N ARG A 77 5.91 0.58 6.69
CA ARG A 77 7.26 0.22 6.25
C ARG A 77 8.08 -0.33 7.43
N VAL A 78 8.81 -1.42 7.20
CA VAL A 78 9.74 -2.06 8.15
C VAL A 78 11.17 -1.88 7.65
#